data_AF-A0A2L1VEE2-F1
#
_entry.id   AF-A0A2L1VEE2-F1
#
_cell.length_a   1.000
_cell.length_b   1.000
_cell.length_c   1.000
_cell.angle_alpha   90.00
_cell.angle_beta   90.00
_cell.angle_gamma   90.00
#
_symmetry.space_group_name_H-M   'P 1'
#
loop_
_entity.id
_entity.type
_entity.pdbx_description
1 polymer ?
#
loop_
_entity_poly.entity_id
_entity_poly.type
_entity_poly.pdbx_seq_one_letter_code
_entity_poly.pdbx_strand_id
1 'polypeptide(L)'
;MDKCREAFERFECEKYEANYDDMKKNWDWYESQFGYRYSPDSLRGKGWAIWQEAWQHQQAKVEELQKRVDSLTQTMEELLEEMKYPTATFEEVIVCGVKMLEQALKGEG
;
A
#
# COMPACT_ATOMS: atom_id res chain seq x y z
N MET A 1 5.84 7.64 3.22
CA MET A 1 6.67 7.31 4.41
C MET A 1 6.11 7.96 5.68
N ASP A 2 5.59 9.18 5.61
CA ASP A 2 5.18 9.93 6.80
C ASP A 2 4.07 9.28 7.63
N LYS A 3 3.07 8.67 6.99
CA LYS A 3 1.99 7.96 7.73
C LYS A 3 2.50 6.75 8.52
N CYS A 4 3.48 6.00 7.98
CA CYS A 4 4.10 4.88 8.67
C CYS A 4 4.87 5.35 9.91
N ARG A 5 5.65 6.42 9.75
CA ARG A 5 6.42 7.04 10.83
C ARG A 5 5.50 7.59 11.92
N GLU A 6 4.50 8.37 11.54
CA GLU A 6 3.54 8.95 12.48
C GLU A 6 2.78 7.86 13.26
N ALA A 7 2.35 6.78 12.59
CA ALA A 7 1.66 5.68 13.28
C ALA A 7 2.55 5.01 14.34
N PHE A 8 3.82 4.75 14.01
CA PHE A 8 4.78 4.22 14.97
C PHE A 8 5.02 5.18 16.14
N GLU A 9 5.19 6.47 15.85
CA GLU A 9 5.39 7.49 16.87
C GLU A 9 4.20 7.64 17.80
N ARG A 10 2.98 7.60 17.27
CA ARG A 10 1.75 7.64 18.08
C ARG A 10 1.63 6.41 18.98
N PHE A 11 1.94 5.21 18.44
CA PHE A 11 1.99 3.98 19.24
C PHE A 11 3.01 4.10 20.39
N GLU A 12 4.18 4.64 20.11
CA GLU A 12 5.19 4.88 21.14
C GLU A 12 4.73 5.91 22.18
N CYS A 13 4.04 6.99 21.76
CA CYS A 13 3.48 7.96 22.70
C CYS A 13 2.42 7.31 23.61
N GLU A 14 1.53 6.49 23.06
CA GLU A 14 0.49 5.78 23.80
C GLU A 14 1.10 4.85 24.86
N LYS A 15 2.15 4.09 24.49
CA LYS A 15 2.87 3.21 25.41
C LYS A 15 3.44 3.92 26.65
N TYR A 16 3.79 5.20 26.51
CA TYR A 16 4.39 6.00 27.58
C TYR A 16 3.44 7.06 28.14
N GLU A 17 2.15 7.04 27.75
CA GLU A 17 1.15 8.08 28.07
C GLU A 17 1.66 9.51 27.81
N ALA A 18 2.46 9.66 26.76
CA ALA A 18 3.15 10.89 26.44
C ALA A 18 2.39 11.72 25.41
N ASN A 19 2.55 13.04 25.48
CA ASN A 19 2.01 13.94 24.46
C ASN A 19 2.80 13.81 23.16
N TYR A 20 2.09 13.58 22.05
CA TYR A 20 2.71 13.39 20.74
C TYR A 20 3.48 14.61 20.25
N ASP A 21 2.95 15.83 20.42
CA ASP A 21 3.60 17.05 19.92
C ASP A 21 4.91 17.34 20.66
N ASP A 22 4.95 17.07 21.97
CA ASP A 22 6.16 17.24 22.77
C ASP A 22 7.22 16.17 22.45
N MET A 23 6.81 14.90 22.31
CA MET A 23 7.74 13.85 21.86
C MET A 23 8.25 14.10 20.45
N LYS A 24 7.40 14.59 19.55
CA LYS A 24 7.75 14.93 18.18
C LYS A 24 8.83 16.00 18.12
N LYS A 25 8.67 17.10 18.86
CA LYS A 25 9.71 18.14 18.96
C LYS A 25 11.04 17.58 19.43
N ASN A 26 11.02 16.69 20.42
CA ASN A 26 12.23 16.05 20.91
C ASN A 26 12.87 15.15 19.83
N TRP A 27 12.10 14.32 19.13
CA TRP A 27 12.63 13.51 18.03
C TRP A 27 13.14 14.33 16.85
N ASP A 28 12.45 15.41 16.49
CA ASP A 28 12.88 16.36 15.44
C ASP A 28 14.23 17.00 15.84
N TRP A 29 14.36 17.40 17.11
CA TRP A 29 15.62 17.91 17.64
C TRP A 29 16.72 16.84 17.60
N TYR A 30 16.45 15.62 18.06
CA TYR A 30 17.41 14.51 18.01
C TYR A 30 17.88 14.21 16.57
N GLU A 31 16.95 14.15 15.62
CA GLU A 31 17.25 13.95 14.20
C GLU A 31 18.13 15.08 13.66
N SER A 32 17.84 16.33 14.04
CA SER A 32 18.65 17.49 13.66
C SER A 32 20.06 17.46 14.24
N GLN A 33 20.24 16.98 15.47
CA GLN A 33 21.55 16.97 16.14
C GLN A 33 22.44 15.80 15.70
N PHE A 34 21.85 14.63 15.50
CA PHE A 34 22.61 13.38 15.34
C PHE A 34 22.47 12.75 13.95
N GLY A 35 21.59 13.28 13.09
CA GLY A 35 21.33 12.74 11.76
C GLY A 35 20.48 11.46 11.75
N TYR A 36 20.04 11.00 12.92
CA TYR A 36 19.09 9.90 13.07
C TYR A 36 18.02 10.27 14.09
N ARG A 37 16.79 9.87 13.80
CA ARG A 37 15.63 10.15 14.66
C ARG A 37 15.52 9.23 15.86
N TYR A 38 15.85 7.96 15.64
CA TYR A 38 15.92 6.93 16.68
C TYR A 38 17.33 6.33 16.61
N SER A 39 18.00 6.24 17.75
CA SER A 39 19.32 5.58 17.81
C SER A 39 19.18 4.12 17.33
N PRO A 40 19.99 3.67 16.36
CA PRO A 40 19.90 2.30 15.82
C PRO A 40 20.05 1.20 16.89
N ASP A 41 20.86 1.45 17.91
CA ASP A 41 21.12 0.50 18.99
C ASP A 41 20.02 0.50 20.08
N SER A 42 19.16 1.52 20.09
CA SER A 42 18.07 1.63 21.05
C SER A 42 16.94 0.63 20.75
N LEU A 43 16.19 0.24 21.79
CA LEU A 43 14.99 -0.58 21.64
C LEU A 43 13.98 0.07 20.67
N ARG A 44 13.86 1.40 20.69
CA ARG A 44 13.01 2.17 19.79
C ARG A 44 13.49 2.08 18.33
N GLY A 45 14.79 2.20 18.09
CA GLY A 45 15.38 2.08 16.75
C GLY A 45 15.17 0.69 16.14
N LYS A 46 15.37 -0.36 16.95
CA LYS A 46 15.07 -1.74 16.55
C LYS A 46 13.58 -1.95 16.27
N GLY A 47 12.71 -1.42 17.13
CA GLY A 47 11.26 -1.44 16.92
C GLY A 47 10.83 -0.74 15.63
N TRP A 48 11.41 0.43 15.35
CA TRP A 48 11.16 1.18 14.12
C TRP A 48 11.57 0.38 12.88
N ALA A 49 12.74 -0.27 12.87
CA ALA A 49 13.19 -1.06 11.73
C ALA A 49 12.21 -2.20 11.39
N ILE A 50 11.75 -2.95 12.40
CA ILE A 50 10.77 -4.03 12.23
C ILE A 50 9.43 -3.48 11.74
N TRP A 51 8.96 -2.38 12.33
CA TRP A 51 7.71 -1.73 11.93
C TRP A 51 7.76 -1.27 10.47
N GLN A 52 8.87 -0.65 10.07
CA GLN A 52 9.08 -0.17 8.71
C GLN A 52 9.09 -1.32 7.70
N GLU A 53 9.77 -2.41 8.00
CA GLU A 53 9.79 -3.62 7.14
C GLU A 53 8.39 -4.20 6.98
N ALA A 54 7.65 -4.40 8.08
CA ALA A 54 6.29 -4.92 8.05
C ALA A 54 5.35 -3.99 7.26
N TRP A 55 5.47 -2.68 7.45
CA TRP A 55 4.68 -1.70 6.71
C TRP A 55 4.98 -1.76 5.21
N GLN A 56 6.26 -1.77 4.82
CA GLN A 56 6.67 -1.85 3.42
C GLN A 56 6.15 -3.12 2.75
N HIS A 57 6.22 -4.26 3.43
CA HIS A 57 5.67 -5.51 2.94
C HIS A 57 4.14 -5.42 2.71
N GLN A 58 3.39 -4.86 3.65
CA GLN A 58 1.94 -4.69 3.48
C GLN A 58 1.60 -3.67 2.39
N GLN A 59 2.36 -2.57 2.31
CA GLN A 59 2.19 -1.53 1.30
C GLN A 59 2.40 -2.10 -0.12
N ALA A 60 3.44 -2.92 -0.32
CA ALA A 60 3.69 -3.59 -1.60
C ALA A 60 2.51 -4.50 -2.01
N LYS A 61 1.95 -5.24 -1.04
CA LYS A 61 0.76 -6.08 -1.29
C LYS A 61 -0.47 -5.25 -1.67
N VAL A 62 -0.70 -4.12 -1.01
CA VAL A 62 -1.81 -3.21 -1.34
C VAL A 62 -1.63 -2.63 -2.75
N GLU A 63 -0.41 -2.22 -3.10
CA GLU A 63 -0.09 -1.70 -4.43
C GLU A 63 -0.28 -2.76 -5.52
N GLU A 64 0.11 -4.00 -5.26
CA GLU A 64 -0.14 -5.12 -6.16
C GLU A 64 -1.64 -5.38 -6.36
N LEU A 65 -2.41 -5.40 -5.27
CA LEU A 65 -3.87 -5.56 -5.35
C LEU A 65 -4.53 -4.40 -6.11
N GLN A 66 -4.09 -3.17 -5.89
CA GLN A 66 -4.61 -2.01 -6.61
C GLN A 66 -4.38 -2.15 -8.12
N LYS A 67 -3.18 -2.57 -8.55
CA LYS A 67 -2.90 -2.82 -9.97
C LYS A 67 -3.82 -3.88 -10.59
N ARG A 68 -4.10 -4.95 -9.86
CA ARG A 68 -5.03 -6.00 -10.33
C ARG A 68 -6.45 -5.46 -10.46
N VAL A 69 -6.90 -4.66 -9.49
CA VAL A 69 -8.22 -4.00 -9.56
C VAL A 69 -8.29 -3.05 -10.74
N ASP A 70 -7.29 -2.20 -10.95
CA ASP A 70 -7.25 -1.24 -12.06
C ASP A 70 -7.27 -1.96 -13.41
N SER A 71 -6.47 -3.04 -13.55
CA SER A 71 -6.45 -3.88 -14.75
C SER A 71 -7.81 -4.55 -15.02
N LEU A 72 -8.47 -5.03 -13.97
CA LEU A 72 -9.79 -5.64 -14.07
C LEU A 72 -10.84 -4.59 -14.50
N THR A 73 -10.79 -3.40 -13.93
CA THR A 73 -11.68 -2.29 -14.29
C THR A 73 -11.51 -1.92 -15.76
N GLN A 74 -10.27 -1.77 -16.23
CA GLN A 74 -10.00 -1.50 -17.64
C GLN A 74 -10.52 -2.60 -18.57
N THR A 75 -10.25 -3.88 -18.23
CA THR A 75 -10.73 -5.03 -19.01
C THR A 75 -12.26 -5.04 -19.10
N MET A 76 -12.95 -4.70 -18.01
CA MET A 76 -14.41 -4.63 -17.97
C MET A 76 -14.95 -3.50 -18.86
N GLU A 77 -14.30 -2.34 -18.86
CA GLU A 77 -14.66 -1.21 -19.73
C GLU A 77 -14.51 -1.57 -21.21
N GLU A 78 -13.41 -2.23 -21.58
CA GLU A 78 -13.16 -2.69 -22.95
C GLU A 78 -14.24 -3.68 -23.41
N LEU A 79 -14.62 -4.64 -22.57
CA LEU A 79 -15.68 -5.60 -22.86
C LEU A 79 -17.06 -4.96 -22.99
N LEU A 80 -17.37 -3.98 -22.14
CA LEU A 80 -18.63 -3.24 -22.24
C LEU A 80 -18.72 -2.45 -23.55
N GLU A 81 -17.61 -1.89 -24.03
CA GLU A 81 -17.57 -1.18 -25.31
C GLU A 81 -17.69 -2.15 -26.51
N GLU A 82 -17.06 -3.33 -26.45
CA GLU A 82 -17.24 -4.39 -27.48
C GLU A 82 -18.68 -4.89 -27.55
N MET A 83 -19.35 -5.07 -26.40
CA MET A 83 -20.76 -5.49 -26.34
C MET A 83 -21.73 -4.43 -26.88
N LYS A 84 -21.33 -3.15 -26.93
CA LYS A 84 -22.16 -2.05 -27.42
C LYS A 84 -22.24 -1.98 -28.95
N TYR A 85 -21.21 -2.48 -29.65
CA TYR A 85 -21.18 -2.60 -31.11
C TYR A 85 -20.67 -3.99 -31.55
N PRO A 86 -21.45 -5.06 -31.30
CA PRO A 86 -20.95 -6.42 -31.50
C PRO A 86 -20.74 -6.71 -32.99
N THR A 87 -19.47 -6.88 -33.38
CA THR A 87 -19.07 -7.45 -34.68
C THR A 87 -19.03 -8.98 -34.66
N ALA A 88 -19.06 -9.59 -33.47
CA ALA A 88 -19.08 -11.03 -33.22
C ALA A 88 -20.41 -11.44 -32.55
N THR A 89 -20.70 -12.74 -32.49
CA THR A 89 -21.92 -13.22 -31.83
C THR A 89 -21.84 -12.99 -30.31
N PHE A 90 -22.98 -12.77 -29.67
CA PHE A 90 -23.07 -12.46 -28.23
C PHE A 90 -22.37 -13.50 -27.33
N GLU A 91 -22.40 -14.79 -27.70
CA GLU A 91 -21.72 -15.86 -26.97
C GLU A 91 -20.19 -15.76 -27.04
N GLU A 92 -19.63 -15.36 -28.19
CA GLU A 92 -18.18 -15.20 -28.36
C GLU A 92 -17.63 -14.06 -27.51
N VAL A 93 -18.37 -12.95 -27.40
CA VAL A 93 -17.99 -11.79 -26.58
C VAL A 93 -17.97 -12.14 -25.09
N ILE A 94 -18.98 -12.88 -24.60
CA ILE A 94 -19.03 -13.33 -23.20
C ILE A 94 -17.85 -14.25 -22.87
N VAL A 95 -17.57 -15.23 -23.72
CA VAL A 95 -16.49 -16.20 -23.48
C VAL A 95 -15.12 -15.51 -23.51
N CYS A 96 -14.92 -14.56 -24.44
CA CYS A 96 -13.68 -13.77 -24.49
C CYS A 96 -13.50 -12.93 -23.23
N GLY A 97 -14.58 -12.25 -22.80
CA GLY A 97 -14.53 -11.38 -21.63
C GLY A 97 -14.27 -12.09 -20.32
N VAL A 98 -14.91 -13.23 -20.08
CA VAL A 98 -14.64 -14.05 -18.88
C VAL A 98 -13.18 -14.47 -18.83
N LYS A 99 -12.56 -14.84 -19.96
CA LYS A 99 -11.14 -15.22 -20.00
C LYS A 99 -10.20 -14.06 -19.67
N MET A 100 -10.45 -12.87 -20.21
CA MET A 100 -9.62 -11.69 -19.89
C MET A 100 -9.72 -11.30 -18.41
N LEU A 101 -10.93 -11.36 -17.83
CA LEU A 101 -11.13 -11.11 -16.40
C LEU A 101 -10.41 -12.14 -15.52
N GLU A 102 -10.42 -13.43 -15.89
CA GLU A 102 -9.68 -14.48 -15.17
C GLU A 102 -8.16 -14.26 -15.21
N GLN A 103 -7.62 -13.83 -16.35
CA GLN A 103 -6.20 -13.53 -16.51
C GLN A 103 -5.78 -12.32 -15.66
N ALA A 104 -6.57 -11.24 -15.67
CA ALA A 104 -6.35 -10.08 -14.83
C ALA A 104 -6.39 -10.42 -13.32
N LEU A 105 -7.31 -11.29 -12.90
CA LEU A 105 -7.40 -11.79 -11.52
C LEU A 105 -6.16 -12.57 -11.07
N LYS A 106 -5.57 -13.35 -11.98
CA LYS A 106 -4.35 -14.13 -11.72
C LYS A 106 -3.08 -13.28 -11.80
N GLY A 107 -3.14 -12.08 -12.38
CA GLY A 107 -1.97 -11.25 -12.66
C GLY A 107 -1.16 -11.75 -13.85
N GLU A 108 -1.79 -12.50 -14.75
CA GLU A 108 -1.20 -12.99 -16.00
C GLU A 108 -1.58 -11.99 -17.11
N GLY A 109 -0.75 -10.97 -17.34
CA GLY A 109 -0.95 -9.94 -18.36
C GLY A 109 0.36 -9.48 -18.97
#